data_AF-A0A5C7BXT6-F1
#
_entry.id   AF-A0A5C7BXT6-F1
#
_cell.length_a   1.000
_cell.length_b   1.000
_cell.length_c   1.000
_cell.angle_alpha   90.00
_cell.angle_beta   90.00
_cell.angle_gamma   90.00
#
_symmetry.space_group_name_H-M   'P 1'
#
loop_
_entity.id
_entity.type
_entity.pdbx_description
1 polymer ?
#
loop_
_entity_poly.entity_id
_entity_poly.type
_entity_poly.pdbx_seq_one_letter_code
_entity_poly.pdbx_strand_id
1 'polypeptide(L)' 'MVNQFNALAQARDALEAQGCVVRSYVRKPQRPVITADSTCGQIVWPTVDVVVRENGVQRTVRTSRVHECQVIWN' A
#
# COMPACT_ATOMS: atom_id res chain seq x y z
N MET A 1 5.34 -17.30 9.46
CA MET A 1 6.17 -16.09 9.26
C MET A 1 5.99 -15.68 7.81
N VAL A 2 5.46 -14.49 7.54
CA VAL A 2 5.24 -14.00 6.17
C VAL A 2 6.59 -13.88 5.47
N ASN A 3 6.73 -14.49 4.30
CA ASN A 3 7.91 -14.25 3.46
C ASN A 3 7.76 -12.86 2.83
N GLN A 4 8.26 -11.85 3.54
CA GLN A 4 8.09 -10.44 3.18
C GLN A 4 8.67 -10.11 1.80
N PHE A 5 9.66 -10.87 1.32
CA PHE A 5 10.21 -10.69 -0.01
C PHE A 5 9.21 -11.09 -1.10
N ASN A 6 8.62 -12.29 -0.96
CA ASN A 6 7.60 -12.78 -1.90
C ASN A 6 6.34 -11.92 -1.86
N ALA A 7 5.90 -11.51 -0.66
CA ALA A 7 4.74 -10.64 -0.49
C ALA A 7 4.90 -9.30 -1.22
N LEU A 8 6.08 -8.67 -1.09
CA LEU A 8 6.38 -7.40 -1.77
C LEU A 8 6.42 -7.56 -3.30
N ALA A 9 7.05 -8.63 -3.80
CA ALA A 9 7.09 -8.91 -5.23
C ALA A 9 5.68 -9.10 -5.80
N GLN A 10 4.87 -9.98 -5.20
CA GLN A 10 3.50 -10.23 -5.64
C GLN A 10 2.62 -8.98 -5.59
N ALA A 11 2.72 -8.19 -4.51
CA ALA A 11 1.96 -6.95 -4.39
C ALA A 11 2.38 -5.91 -5.42
N ARG A 12 3.68 -5.81 -5.72
CA ARG A 12 4.20 -4.92 -6.76
C ARG A 12 3.68 -5.34 -8.14
N ASP A 13 3.80 -6.61 -8.49
CA ASP A 13 3.36 -7.11 -9.80
C ASP A 13 1.86 -6.90 -9.99
N ALA A 14 1.06 -7.14 -8.95
CA ALA A 14 -0.38 -6.88 -8.98
C ALA A 14 -0.71 -5.38 -9.15
N LEU A 15 0.04 -4.50 -8.49
CA LEU A 15 -0.13 -3.04 -8.62
C LEU A 15 0.23 -2.57 -10.03
N GLU A 16 1.39 -2.97 -10.54
CA GLU A 16 1.86 -2.58 -11.88
C GLU A 16 0.93 -3.13 -12.98
N ALA A 17 0.40 -4.36 -12.83
CA ALA A 17 -0.59 -4.94 -13.75
C ALA A 17 -1.91 -4.15 -13.82
N GLN A 18 -2.24 -3.37 -12.78
CA GLN A 18 -3.41 -2.48 -12.75
C GLN A 18 -3.04 -1.03 -13.08
N GLY A 19 -1.84 -0.78 -13.60
CA GLY A 19 -1.38 0.56 -13.94
C GLY A 19 -1.07 1.43 -12.71
N CYS A 20 -0.86 0.84 -11.54
CA CYS A 20 -0.41 1.60 -10.37
C CYS A 20 1.12 1.72 -10.36
N VAL A 21 1.63 2.82 -9.83
CA VAL A 21 3.07 3.07 -9.71
C VAL A 21 3.48 2.94 -8.26
N VAL A 22 4.36 1.99 -7.96
CA VAL A 22 4.95 1.84 -6.63
C VAL A 22 6.05 2.90 -6.44
N ARG A 23 5.90 3.74 -5.41
CA ARG A 23 6.87 4.80 -5.07
C ARG A 23 7.91 4.35 -4.07
N SER A 24 7.47 3.63 -3.04
CA SER A 24 8.35 3.16 -1.98
C SER A 24 7.74 1.98 -1.25
N TYR A 25 8.55 1.27 -0.48
CA TYR A 25 8.10 0.24 0.42
C TYR A 25 8.89 0.27 1.72
N VAL A 26 8.24 -0.12 2.81
CA VAL A 26 8.82 -0.20 4.14
C VAL A 26 8.52 -1.58 4.71
N ARG A 27 9.56 -2.33 5.06
CA ARG A 27 9.41 -3.61 5.76
C ARG A 27 9.02 -3.31 7.21
N LYS A 28 7.88 -3.84 7.66
CA LYS A 28 7.47 -3.82 9.07
C LYS A 28 7.37 -5.26 9.59
N PRO A 29 7.57 -5.50 10.90
CA PRO A 29 7.53 -6.84 11.47
C PRO A 29 6.20 -7.57 11.23
N GLN A 30 5.08 -6.85 11.28
CA GLN A 30 3.75 -7.42 11.08
C GLN A 30 3.41 -7.59 9.59
N ARG A 31 3.62 -6.54 8.80
CA ARG A 31 3.21 -6.49 7.40
C ARG A 31 4.00 -5.44 6.61
N PRO A 32 4.59 -5.78 5.45
CA PRO A 32 5.21 -4.77 4.59
C PRO A 32 4.20 -3.70 4.16
N VAL A 33 4.65 -2.46 4.12
CA VAL A 33 3.88 -1.31 3.68
C VAL A 33 4.43 -0.86 2.32
N ILE A 34 3.55 -0.58 1.37
CA ILE A 34 3.89 -0.07 0.03
C ILE A 34 3.20 1.27 -0.12
N THR A 35 3.88 2.27 -0.64
CA THR A 35 3.27 3.53 -1.08
C THR A 35 3.13 3.47 -2.59
N ALA A 36 1.93 3.67 -3.11
CA ALA A 36 1.64 3.62 -4.54
C ALA A 36 0.69 4.74 -4.97
N ASP A 37 0.83 5.17 -6.23
CA ASP A 37 -0.12 6.06 -6.89
C ASP A 37 -0.94 5.26 -7.91
N SER A 38 -2.24 5.54 -7.98
CA SER A 38 -3.11 4.99 -9.03
C SER A 38 -3.10 5.92 -10.24
N THR A 39 -2.41 5.56 -11.32
CA THR A 39 -2.32 6.43 -12.51
C THR A 39 -3.65 6.57 -13.25
N CYS A 40 -4.52 5.56 -13.17
CA CYS A 40 -5.85 5.56 -13.78
C CYS A 40 -6.94 6.19 -12.89
N GLY A 41 -6.57 6.71 -11.70
CA GLY A 41 -7.52 7.24 -10.72
C GLY A 41 -8.48 6.21 -10.09
N GLN A 42 -8.43 4.95 -10.52
CA GLN A 42 -9.27 3.87 -10.01
C GLN A 42 -8.45 2.86 -9.21
N ILE A 43 -8.80 2.70 -7.94
CA ILE A 43 -8.24 1.66 -7.08
C ILE A 43 -9.19 0.46 -7.14
N VAL A 44 -8.75 -0.63 -7.75
CA VAL A 44 -9.55 -1.87 -7.90
C VAL A 44 -9.65 -2.69 -6.62
N TRP A 45 -8.84 -2.37 -5.60
CA TRP A 45 -8.86 -3.03 -4.30
C TRP A 45 -9.77 -2.31 -3.31
N PRO A 46 -10.38 -3.03 -2.35
CA PRO A 46 -11.10 -2.40 -1.25
C PRO A 46 -10.22 -1.38 -0.52
N THR A 47 -10.75 -0.18 -0.32
CA THR A 47 -10.06 0.92 0.35
C THR A 47 -10.63 1.16 1.73
N VAL A 48 -9.75 1.51 2.67
CA VAL A 48 -10.08 1.95 4.01
C VAL A 48 -9.33 3.24 4.27
N ASP A 49 -10.07 4.29 4.64
CA ASP A 49 -9.50 5.56 5.03
C ASP A 49 -9.11 5.49 6.52
N VAL A 50 -7.82 5.67 6.79
CA VAL A 50 -7.24 5.62 8.13
C VAL A 50 -6.80 7.01 8.53
N VAL A 51 -7.26 7.44 9.70
CA VAL A 51 -6.81 8.70 10.30
C VAL A 51 -5.48 8.45 11.01
N VAL A 52 -4.42 9.05 10.50
CA VAL A 52 -3.08 9.02 11.09
C VAL A 52 -2.82 10.37 11.73
N ARG A 53 -2.39 10.37 12.99
CA ARG A 53 -1.95 11.56 13.69
C ARG A 53 -0.44 11.52 13.85
N GLU A 54 0.26 12.42 13.18
CA GLU A 54 1.72 12.56 13.29
C GLU A 54 2.07 14.00 13.61
N ASN A 55 2.93 14.18 14.62
CA ASN A 55 3.41 15.49 15.08
C ASN A 55 2.29 16.50 15.35
N GLY A 56 1.15 16.02 15.89
CA GLY A 56 -0.02 16.85 16.19
C GLY A 56 -0.93 17.13 14.99
N VAL A 57 -0.50 16.84 13.76
CA VAL A 57 -1.29 16.98 12.53
C VAL A 57 -2.06 15.70 12.25
N GLN A 58 -3.36 15.82 12.03
CA GLN A 58 -4.23 14.71 11.63
C GLN A 58 -4.34 14.67 10.11
N ARG A 59 -4.05 13.51 9.52
CA ARG A 59 -4.20 13.26 8.09
C ARG A 59 -5.01 12.00 7.85
N THR A 60 -5.92 12.06 6.88
CA THR A 60 -6.62 10.87 6.39
C THR A 60 -5.80 10.26 5.27
N VAL A 61 -5.42 9.00 5.45
CA VAL A 61 -4.62 8.24 4.49
C VAL A 61 -5.49 7.11 3.96
N ARG A 62 -5.65 7.04 2.64
CA ARG A 62 -6.36 5.95 2.01
C ARG A 62 -5.44 4.74 1.92
N THR A 63 -5.95 3.57 2.31
CA THR A 63 -5.16 2.35 2.31
C THR A 63 -5.91 1.16 1.74
N SER A 64 -5.19 0.19 1.19
CA SER A 64 -5.75 -1.08 0.73
C SER A 64 -4.90 -2.25 1.19
N ARG A 65 -5.47 -3.46 1.11
CA ARG A 65 -4.72 -4.70 1.27
C ARG A 65 -4.53 -5.34 -0.09
N VAL A 66 -3.27 -5.52 -0.48
CA VAL A 66 -2.89 -6.20 -1.72
C VAL A 66 -1.95 -7.33 -1.32
N HIS A 67 -2.39 -8.57 -1.51
CA HIS A 67 -1.74 -9.76 -0.95
C HIS A 67 -1.47 -9.60 0.57
N GLU A 68 -0.25 -9.90 0.99
CA GLU A 68 0.21 -9.74 2.37
C GLU A 68 0.85 -8.37 2.61
N CYS A 69 0.52 -7.34 1.81
CA CYS A 69 1.02 -5.98 1.98
C CYS A 69 -0.11 -5.00 2.31
N GLN A 70 0.25 -3.98 3.08
CA GLN A 70 -0.59 -2.79 3.26
C GLN A 70 -0.15 -1.77 2.21
N VAL A 71 -1.06 -1.33 1.36
CA VAL A 71 -0.80 -0.27 0.37
C VAL A 71 -1.35 1.04 0.92
N ILE A 72 -0.53 2.08 0.92
CA ILE A 72 -0.89 3.46 1.18
C ILE A 72 -0.99 4.15 -0.18
N TRP A 73 -2.15 4.74 -0.45
CA TRP A 73 -2.40 5.49 -1.66
C TRP A 73 -2.04 6.96 -1.44
N ASN A 74 -1.29 7.51 -2.38
CA ASN A 74 -0.88 8.91 -2.41
C ASN A 74 -1.59 9.67 -3.55
#